data_AF-A0A255T670-F1
#
_entry.id   AF-A0A255T670-F1
#
_cell.length_a   1.000
_cell.length_b   1.000
_cell.length_c   1.000
_cell.angle_alpha   90.00
_cell.angle_beta   90.00
_cell.angle_gamma   90.00
#
_symmetry.space_group_name_H-M   'P 1'
#
loop_
_entity.id
_entity.type
_entity.pdbx_description
1 polymer ?
#
loop_
_entity_poly.entity_id
_entity_poly.type
_entity_poly.pdbx_seq_one_letter_code
_entity_poly.pdbx_strand_id
1 'polypeptide(L)' 'MVALMPTTWIRINDDLHQFGGLGNAHIVSGDMNEYGRVYMSTVGRGVVTGTLSVSVSSSHTQSIA' A
#
# COMPACT_ATOMS: atom_id res chain seq x y z
N MET A 1 4.80 3.73 4.69
CA MET A 1 4.09 5.03 4.67
C MET A 1 4.33 5.69 3.32
N VAL A 2 3.30 6.28 2.70
CA VAL A 2 3.43 6.99 1.42
C VAL A 2 2.75 8.37 1.54
N ALA A 3 3.31 9.39 0.89
CA ALA A 3 2.76 10.75 0.91
C ALA A 3 1.70 10.89 -0.19
N LEU A 4 0.51 11.39 0.15
CA LEU A 4 -0.57 11.63 -0.81
C LEU A 4 -0.84 13.13 -1.08
N MET A 5 -0.29 14.03 -0.25
CA MET A 5 -0.32 15.50 -0.41
C MET A 5 0.78 16.13 0.47
N PRO A 6 1.27 17.36 0.20
CA PRO A 6 2.37 17.94 0.97
C PRO A 6 1.96 18.00 2.45
N THR A 7 2.69 17.27 3.28
CA THR A 7 2.60 17.16 4.76
C THR A 7 1.77 16.02 5.37
N THR A 8 0.93 15.27 4.62
CA THR A 8 0.20 14.13 5.22
C THR A 8 0.65 12.78 4.70
N TRP A 9 0.87 11.86 5.63
CA TRP A 9 1.27 10.49 5.38
C TRP A 9 0.15 9.52 5.69
N ILE A 10 -0.03 8.53 4.82
CA ILE A 10 -0.93 7.41 5.08
C ILE A 10 -0.12 6.13 5.21
N ARG A 11 -0.48 5.32 6.21
CA ARG A 11 0.06 3.97 6.38
C ARG A 11 -0.63 3.07 5.36
N ILE A 12 0.16 2.38 4.55
CA ILE A 12 -0.33 1.51 3.45
C ILE A 12 -0.13 0.02 3.73
N ASN A 13 0.48 -0.33 4.87
CA ASN A 13 0.66 -1.70 5.34
C ASN A 13 0.04 -1.86 6.73
N ASP A 14 -0.18 -3.09 7.18
CA ASP A 14 -0.66 -3.39 8.53
C ASP A 14 0.41 -4.17 9.32
N ASP A 15 0.05 -4.68 10.50
CA ASP A 15 0.98 -5.38 11.39
C ASP A 15 1.29 -6.81 10.94
N LEU A 16 0.43 -7.41 10.10
CA LEU A 16 0.66 -8.72 9.51
C LEU A 16 1.51 -8.62 8.24
N HIS A 17 1.55 -7.45 7.60
CA HIS A 17 2.27 -7.18 6.36
C HIS A 17 3.50 -6.28 6.59
N GLN A 18 4.40 -6.70 7.47
CA GLN A 18 5.67 -6.02 7.75
C GLN A 18 6.87 -6.64 7.03
N PHE A 19 6.77 -7.93 6.65
CA PHE A 19 7.76 -8.67 5.85
C PHE A 19 9.22 -8.62 6.34
N GLY A 20 9.44 -8.40 7.64
CA GLY A 20 10.77 -8.24 8.22
C GLY A 20 11.47 -6.91 7.85
N GLY A 21 10.72 -5.91 7.38
CA GLY A 21 11.23 -4.61 6.99
C GLY A 21 11.91 -4.61 5.62
N LEU A 22 12.68 -3.56 5.34
CA LEU A 22 13.29 -3.31 4.02
C LEU A 22 14.39 -4.31 3.64
N GLY A 23 14.87 -5.09 4.61
CA GLY A 23 16.03 -5.97 4.48
C GLY A 23 17.28 -5.29 3.94
N ASN A 24 18.22 -6.09 3.46
CA ASN A 24 19.59 -5.63 3.16
C ASN A 24 19.68 -4.58 2.06
N ALA A 25 18.74 -4.59 1.11
CA ALA A 25 18.77 -3.67 -0.02
C ALA A 25 18.29 -2.26 0.35
N HIS A 26 17.45 -2.10 1.37
CA HIS A 26 16.89 -0.81 1.80
C HIS A 26 16.18 -0.01 0.67
N ILE A 27 15.36 -0.68 -0.14
CA ILE A 27 14.70 -0.08 -1.31
C ILE A 27 13.19 -0.02 -1.15
N VAL A 28 12.61 1.13 -1.48
CA VAL A 28 11.18 1.30 -1.81
C VAL A 28 11.10 2.11 -3.11
N SER A 29 10.35 1.63 -4.08
CA SER A 29 10.14 2.32 -5.36
C SER A 29 8.67 2.31 -5.75
N GLY A 30 8.17 3.43 -6.25
CA GLY A 30 6.86 3.50 -6.90
C GLY A 30 6.89 2.94 -8.32
N ASP A 31 5.73 2.57 -8.85
CA ASP A 31 5.55 2.28 -10.27
C ASP A 31 5.32 3.57 -11.06
N MET A 32 5.93 3.69 -12.24
CA MET A 32 5.81 4.88 -13.10
C MET A 32 4.56 4.85 -14.00
N ASN A 33 3.94 3.69 -14.16
CA ASN A 33 2.78 3.47 -15.03
C ASN A 33 1.48 3.36 -14.22
N GLU A 34 1.55 2.89 -12.98
CA GLU A 34 0.37 2.64 -12.14
C GLU A 34 0.42 3.36 -10.80
N TYR A 35 -0.53 4.28 -10.61
CA TYR A 35 -0.68 5.01 -9.36
C TYR A 35 -0.98 4.06 -8.18
N GLY A 36 -0.29 4.27 -7.06
CA GLY A 36 -0.52 3.52 -5.83
C GLY A 36 0.17 2.16 -5.78
N ARG A 37 0.89 1.76 -6.84
CA ARG A 37 1.73 0.55 -6.82
C ARG A 37 3.11 0.87 -6.25
N VAL A 38 3.55 0.07 -5.29
CA VAL A 38 4.86 0.19 -4.64
C VAL A 38 5.58 -1.15 -4.59
N TYR A 39 6.88 -1.13 -4.78
CA TYR A 39 7.79 -2.26 -4.64
C TYR A 39 8.71 -2.02 -3.45
N MET A 40 8.86 -3.04 -2.60
CA MET A 40 9.65 -2.98 -1.37
C MET A 40 10.57 -4.20 -1.28
N SER A 41 11.85 -3.98 -1.00
CA SER A 41 12.77 -5.08 -0.69
C SER A 41 12.48 -5.67 0.69
N THR A 42 12.78 -6.94 0.89
CA THR A 42 12.53 -7.64 2.16
C THR A 42 13.72 -8.50 2.59
N VAL A 43 13.75 -8.90 3.86
CA VAL A 43 14.71 -9.90 4.33
C VAL A 43 14.26 -11.29 3.90
N GLY A 44 14.90 -11.84 2.85
CA GLY A 44 14.71 -13.25 2.47
C GLY A 44 13.36 -13.61 1.85
N ARG A 45 12.50 -12.64 1.51
CA ARG A 45 11.22 -12.87 0.81
C ARG A 45 11.15 -12.22 -0.59
N GLY A 46 12.30 -11.78 -1.11
CA GLY A 46 12.40 -11.12 -2.41
C GLY A 46 11.84 -9.70 -2.40
N VAL A 47 11.19 -9.31 -3.50
CA VAL A 47 10.53 -8.00 -3.64
C VAL A 47 9.03 -8.18 -3.43
N VAL A 48 8.47 -7.45 -2.47
CA VAL A 48 7.03 -7.42 -2.21
C VAL A 48 6.41 -6.25 -2.97
N THR A 49 5.24 -6.52 -3.56
CA THR A 49 4.43 -5.52 -4.26
C THR A 49 3.20 -5.17 -3.42
N GLY A 50 2.96 -3.88 -3.21
CA GLY A 50 1.72 -3.36 -2.64
C GLY A 50 0.92 -2.59 -3.68
N THR A 51 -0.39 -2.77 -3.69
CA THR A 51 -1.33 -1.98 -4.50
C THR A 51 -2.38 -1.36 -3.59
N LEU A 52 -2.79 -0.13 -3.91
CA LEU A 52 -3.92 0.48 -3.22
C LEU A 52 -5.20 -0.25 -3.58
N SER A 53 -5.84 -0.86 -2.59
CA SER A 53 -7.20 -1.37 -2.73
C SER A 53 -8.17 -0.23 -2.50
N VAL A 54 -8.80 0.28 -3.55
CA VAL A 54 -9.90 1.23 -3.40
C VAL A 54 -11.12 0.45 -2.91
N SER A 55 -11.46 0.65 -1.64
CA SER A 55 -12.75 0.19 -1.12
C SER A 55 -13.85 1.08 -1.68
N VAL A 56 -14.50 0.66 -2.77
CA VAL A 56 -15.75 1.27 -3.20
C VAL A 56 -16.82 0.83 -2.19
N SER A 57 -17.21 1.73 -1.29
CA SER A 57 -18.34 1.50 -0.40
C SER A 57 -19.61 1.51 -1.25
N SER A 58 -20.20 0.34 -1.54
CA SER A 58 -21.54 0.30 -2.13
C SER A 58 -22.55 0.75 -1.07
N SER A 59 -23.09 1.96 -1.21
CA SER A 59 -24.23 2.38 -0.40
C SER A 59 -25.43 1.52 -0.78
N HIS A 60 -25.79 0.57 0.09
CA HIS A 60 -26.98 -0.24 -0.05
C HIS A 60 -28.21 0.67 0.12
N THR A 61 -28.88 1.02 -0.98
CA THR A 61 -30.17 1.74 -0.94
C THR A 61 -31.19 0.83 -0.29
N GLN A 62 -31.49 1.03 1.00
CA GLN A 62 -32.68 0.46 1.61
C GLN A 62 -33.88 1.26 1.11
N SER A 63 -34.72 0.63 0.28
CA SER A 63 -36.02 1.16 -0.09
C SER A 63 -36.87 1.27 1.18
N ILE A 64 -37.28 2.47 1.53
CA ILE A 64 -38.35 2.68 2.51
C ILE A 64 -39.66 2.18 1.90
N ALA A 65 -40.29 1.22 2.57
CA ALA A 65 -41.66 0.79 2.32
C ALA A 65 -42.62 1.58 3.22
#